data_AF-A0A2V6KR05-F1
#
_entry.id   AF-A0A2V6KR05-F1
#
_cell.length_a   1.000
_cell.length_b   1.000
_cell.length_c   1.000
_cell.angle_alpha   90.00
_cell.angle_beta   90.00
_cell.angle_gamma   90.00
#
_symmetry.space_group_name_H-M   'P 1'
#
loop_
_entity.id
_entity.type
_entity.pdbx_description
1 polymer ?
#
loop_
_entity_poly.entity_id
_entity_poly.type
_entity_poly.pdbx_seq_one_letter_code
_entity_poly.pdbx_strand_id
1 'polypeptide(L)'
;MDGVVDVRFAIAMNKLGGLAVLNLEGVQTRYKNPQEVLQKIVDANKSDITALLQRIYQEPIQEDLIAARVRQIKDGGVLAAVSSIPQRAAEFGRIAQDAGADVFVVQSTVSTVRHISSEYKSLDLEKFCREMRIPVIVGNTVGYDVTLEIMECGPAAVLVGVGPGAACTSRGVLGLGVPQVTATVDCAAARDAYFKKTSRYVPIITDGGMSRGGDVFLK
;
A
#
# COMPACT_ATOMS: atom_id res chain seq x y z
N MET A 1 1.03 -1.76 -6.78
CA MET A 1 1.50 -1.00 -7.97
C MET A 1 0.91 -1.60 -9.23
N ASP A 2 0.58 -0.77 -10.22
CA ASP A 2 -0.11 -1.20 -11.44
C ASP A 2 0.73 -2.06 -12.38
N GLY A 3 2.05 -1.91 -12.32
CA GLY A 3 2.98 -2.76 -13.06
C GLY A 3 3.09 -4.19 -12.52
N VAL A 4 2.38 -4.51 -11.42
CA VAL A 4 2.43 -5.82 -10.76
C VAL A 4 1.05 -6.38 -10.54
N VAL A 5 0.13 -5.60 -9.96
CA VAL A 5 -1.18 -6.09 -9.49
C VAL A 5 -2.29 -5.51 -10.36
N ASP A 6 -2.88 -6.35 -11.19
CA ASP A 6 -4.23 -6.18 -11.74
C ASP A 6 -5.22 -7.12 -11.03
N VAL A 7 -6.51 -7.04 -11.37
CA VAL A 7 -7.56 -7.92 -10.82
C VAL A 7 -7.23 -9.41 -11.06
N ARG A 8 -6.73 -9.78 -12.25
CA ARG A 8 -6.45 -11.18 -12.59
C ARG A 8 -5.29 -11.73 -11.76
N PHE A 9 -4.23 -10.93 -11.63
CA PHE A 9 -3.07 -11.25 -10.81
C PHE A 9 -3.47 -11.35 -9.34
N ALA A 10 -4.35 -10.47 -8.85
CA ALA A 10 -4.82 -10.54 -7.47
C ALA A 10 -5.53 -11.87 -7.17
N ILE A 11 -6.39 -12.31 -8.08
CA ILE A 11 -7.07 -13.62 -7.98
C ILE A 11 -6.06 -14.77 -8.06
N ALA A 12 -5.14 -14.74 -9.02
CA ALA A 12 -4.15 -15.79 -9.20
C ALA A 12 -3.22 -15.93 -7.98
N MET A 13 -2.70 -14.80 -7.48
CA MET A 13 -1.82 -14.77 -6.31
C MET A 13 -2.53 -15.31 -5.07
N ASN A 14 -3.81 -14.98 -4.87
CA ASN A 14 -4.55 -15.47 -3.72
C ASN A 14 -4.84 -16.97 -3.78
N LYS A 15 -5.14 -17.52 -4.97
CA LYS A 15 -5.28 -18.97 -5.17
C LYS A 15 -3.99 -19.75 -4.86
N LEU A 16 -2.84 -19.09 -4.92
CA LEU A 16 -1.53 -19.64 -4.54
C LEU A 16 -1.17 -19.41 -3.07
N GLY A 17 -2.10 -18.85 -2.26
CA GLY A 17 -1.92 -18.60 -0.83
C GLY A 17 -1.32 -17.24 -0.48
N GLY A 18 -1.12 -16.36 -1.47
CA GLY A 18 -0.65 -15.00 -1.25
C GLY A 18 -1.77 -13.98 -1.02
N LEU A 19 -1.38 -12.73 -0.75
CA LEU A 19 -2.30 -11.59 -0.75
C LEU A 19 -1.71 -10.50 -1.63
N ALA A 20 -2.38 -10.20 -2.74
CA ALA A 20 -2.03 -9.10 -3.61
C ALA A 20 -2.89 -7.88 -3.28
N VAL A 21 -2.27 -6.70 -3.27
CA VAL A 21 -2.93 -5.44 -2.91
C VAL A 21 -3.10 -4.59 -4.17
N LEU A 22 -4.36 -4.38 -4.57
CA LEU A 22 -4.70 -3.55 -5.72
C LEU A 22 -4.57 -2.06 -5.35
N ASN A 23 -3.82 -1.31 -6.16
CA ASN A 23 -3.68 0.14 -5.95
C ASN A 23 -4.92 0.89 -6.48
N LEU A 24 -5.67 1.57 -5.60
CA LEU A 24 -6.89 2.30 -5.96
C LEU A 24 -6.65 3.64 -6.64
N GLU A 25 -5.40 4.10 -6.71
CA GLU A 25 -5.04 5.33 -7.42
C GLU A 25 -4.39 5.07 -8.77
N GLY A 26 -4.39 3.80 -9.18
CA GLY A 26 -3.82 3.33 -10.41
C GLY A 26 -4.76 3.37 -11.62
N VAL A 27 -4.29 2.82 -12.73
CA VAL A 27 -5.03 2.69 -13.99
C VAL A 27 -6.30 1.84 -13.84
N GLN A 28 -6.33 0.94 -12.86
CA GLN A 28 -7.44 0.02 -12.61
C GLN A 28 -8.74 0.74 -12.23
N THR A 29 -8.62 1.92 -11.62
CA THR A 29 -9.76 2.74 -11.15
C THR A 29 -9.92 4.04 -11.93
N ARG A 30 -9.00 4.36 -12.85
CA ARG A 30 -9.10 5.50 -13.77
C ARG A 30 -9.75 5.13 -15.11
N TYR A 31 -9.65 3.87 -15.51
CA TYR A 31 -10.12 3.40 -16.82
C TYR A 31 -10.98 2.15 -16.72
N LYS A 32 -12.04 2.11 -17.54
CA LYS A 32 -12.90 0.92 -17.69
C LYS A 32 -12.11 -0.27 -18.26
N ASN A 33 -11.23 0.00 -19.23
CA ASN A 33 -10.36 -0.98 -19.88
C ASN A 33 -8.87 -0.72 -19.53
N PRO A 34 -8.42 -1.05 -18.31
CA PRO A 34 -7.04 -0.77 -17.88
C PRO A 34 -6.00 -1.54 -18.69
N GLN A 35 -6.36 -2.69 -19.27
CA GLN A 35 -5.45 -3.50 -20.10
C GLN A 35 -4.99 -2.75 -21.35
N GLU A 36 -5.86 -1.98 -22.00
CA GLU A 36 -5.48 -1.18 -23.18
C GLU A 36 -4.50 -0.07 -22.80
N VAL A 37 -4.66 0.51 -21.61
CA VAL A 37 -3.77 1.54 -21.08
C VAL A 37 -2.41 0.95 -20.71
N LEU A 38 -2.40 -0.20 -20.04
CA LEU A 38 -1.17 -0.93 -19.73
C LEU A 38 -0.43 -1.36 -21.01
N GLN A 39 -1.15 -1.79 -22.04
CA GLN A 39 -0.54 -2.14 -23.33
C GLN A 39 0.14 -0.93 -23.98
N LYS A 40 -0.49 0.25 -23.96
CA LYS A 40 0.13 1.50 -24.43
C LYS A 40 1.41 1.84 -23.68
N ILE A 41 1.47 1.57 -22.37
CA ILE A 41 2.68 1.77 -21.55
C ILE A 41 3.78 0.80 -21.98
N VAL A 42 3.43 -0.48 -22.22
CA VAL A 42 4.38 -1.52 -22.67
C VAL A 42 4.96 -1.19 -24.05
N ASP A 43 4.12 -0.70 -24.96
CA ASP A 43 4.51 -0.42 -26.35
C ASP A 43 5.23 0.93 -26.53
N ALA A 44 5.29 1.75 -25.47
CA ALA A 44 5.85 3.10 -25.55
C ALA A 44 7.38 3.10 -25.58
N ASN A 45 7.93 4.02 -26.37
CA ASN A 45 9.37 4.27 -26.42
C ASN A 45 9.87 4.92 -25.12
N LYS A 46 11.13 4.64 -24.76
CA LYS A 46 11.77 5.22 -23.56
C LYS A 46 11.80 6.76 -23.55
N SER A 47 11.84 7.41 -24.71
CA SER A 47 11.82 8.88 -24.82
C SER A 47 10.49 9.50 -24.39
N ASP A 48 9.39 8.77 -24.60
CA ASP A 48 8.03 9.32 -24.51
C ASP A 48 7.28 8.80 -23.27
N ILE A 49 7.84 7.78 -22.61
CA ILE A 49 7.20 7.06 -21.50
C ILE A 49 6.80 7.97 -20.34
N THR A 50 7.66 8.93 -19.97
CA THR A 50 7.38 9.84 -18.84
C THR A 50 6.17 10.72 -19.13
N ALA A 51 6.12 11.33 -20.32
CA ALA A 51 5.01 12.18 -20.73
C ALA A 51 3.72 11.37 -20.92
N LEU A 52 3.83 10.12 -21.39
CA LEU A 52 2.69 9.21 -21.48
C LEU A 52 2.13 8.87 -20.09
N LEU A 53 2.98 8.48 -19.13
CA LEU A 53 2.57 8.17 -17.76
C LEU A 53 1.91 9.38 -17.09
N GLN A 54 2.49 10.58 -17.23
CA GLN A 54 1.89 11.80 -16.69
C GLN A 54 0.46 12.02 -17.20
N ARG A 55 0.22 11.84 -18.51
CA ARG A 55 -1.13 11.96 -19.09
C ARG A 55 -2.07 10.88 -18.59
N ILE A 56 -1.62 9.63 -18.49
CA ILE A 56 -2.44 8.50 -18.03
C ILE A 56 -2.91 8.72 -16.59
N TYR A 57 -2.04 9.20 -15.71
CA TYR A 57 -2.38 9.38 -14.29
C TYR A 57 -3.06 10.72 -13.97
N GLN A 58 -3.26 11.59 -14.97
CA GLN A 58 -4.11 12.79 -14.85
C GLN A 58 -5.61 12.47 -14.94
N GLU A 59 -5.98 11.37 -15.60
CA GLU A 59 -7.38 10.94 -15.69
C GLU A 59 -7.94 10.73 -14.27
N PRO A 60 -9.06 11.36 -13.87
CA PRO A 60 -9.59 11.23 -12.53
C PRO A 60 -9.93 9.78 -12.17
N ILE A 61 -9.80 9.48 -10.88
CA ILE A 61 -10.22 8.20 -10.34
C ILE A 61 -11.75 8.15 -10.36
N GLN A 62 -12.31 7.05 -10.85
CA GLN A 62 -13.75 6.82 -10.91
C GLN A 62 -14.15 5.92 -9.73
N GLU A 63 -14.94 6.46 -8.81
CA GLU A 63 -15.37 5.75 -7.60
C GLU A 63 -16.13 4.45 -7.89
N ASP A 64 -16.97 4.45 -8.94
CA ASP A 64 -17.67 3.25 -9.39
C ASP A 64 -16.70 2.12 -9.79
N LEU A 65 -15.53 2.47 -10.32
CA LEU A 65 -14.51 1.49 -10.67
C LEU A 65 -13.83 0.92 -9.42
N ILE A 66 -13.67 1.67 -8.33
CA ILE A 66 -13.17 1.13 -7.05
C ILE A 66 -14.06 -0.04 -6.62
N ALA A 67 -15.37 0.22 -6.53
CA ALA A 67 -16.33 -0.81 -6.12
C ALA A 67 -16.37 -1.98 -7.12
N ALA A 68 -16.32 -1.69 -8.43
CA ALA A 68 -16.30 -2.72 -9.46
C ALA A 68 -15.05 -3.62 -9.36
N ARG A 69 -13.85 -3.06 -9.15
CA ARG A 69 -12.62 -3.87 -9.03
C ARG A 69 -12.61 -4.74 -7.80
N VAL A 70 -13.08 -4.21 -6.66
CA VAL A 70 -13.24 -5.01 -5.43
C VAL A 70 -14.16 -6.19 -5.68
N ARG A 71 -15.35 -5.96 -6.26
CA ARG A 71 -16.30 -7.03 -6.58
C ARG A 71 -15.71 -8.05 -7.55
N GLN A 72 -15.01 -7.61 -8.60
CA GLN A 72 -14.37 -8.53 -9.55
C GLN A 72 -13.34 -9.45 -8.88
N ILE A 73 -12.57 -8.95 -7.89
CA ILE A 73 -11.67 -9.80 -7.11
C ILE A 73 -12.48 -10.80 -6.27
N LYS A 74 -13.54 -10.34 -5.59
CA LYS A 74 -14.41 -11.20 -4.77
C LYS A 74 -15.14 -12.28 -5.59
N ASP A 75 -15.58 -11.96 -6.80
CA ASP A 75 -16.20 -12.90 -7.74
C ASP A 75 -15.22 -14.03 -8.15
N GLY A 76 -13.91 -13.79 -8.02
CA GLY A 76 -12.87 -14.80 -8.14
C GLY A 76 -12.82 -15.81 -7.00
N GLY A 77 -13.64 -15.65 -5.95
CA GLY A 77 -13.72 -16.50 -4.77
C GLY A 77 -12.55 -16.32 -3.79
N VAL A 78 -11.93 -15.14 -3.79
CA VAL A 78 -10.69 -14.84 -3.06
C VAL A 78 -10.84 -13.63 -2.14
N LEU A 79 -9.82 -13.38 -1.31
CA LEU A 79 -9.74 -12.15 -0.52
C LEU A 79 -9.39 -10.95 -1.41
N ALA A 80 -10.07 -9.83 -1.20
CA ALA A 80 -9.80 -8.56 -1.87
C ALA A 80 -9.05 -7.61 -0.92
N ALA A 81 -7.79 -7.31 -1.24
CA ALA A 81 -7.01 -6.28 -0.56
C ALA A 81 -6.74 -5.11 -1.50
N VAL A 82 -6.86 -3.90 -0.97
CA VAL A 82 -6.71 -2.66 -1.75
C VAL A 82 -5.89 -1.62 -0.99
N SER A 83 -5.23 -0.71 -1.70
CA SER A 83 -4.45 0.38 -1.10
C SER A 83 -4.80 1.75 -1.63
N SER A 84 -4.58 2.78 -0.79
CA SER A 84 -4.54 4.18 -1.20
C SER A 84 -3.57 4.98 -0.34
N ILE A 85 -3.23 6.18 -0.79
CA ILE A 85 -2.54 7.19 0.01
C ILE A 85 -3.43 7.70 1.14
N PRO A 86 -2.84 8.23 2.23
CA PRO A 86 -3.58 8.75 3.38
C PRO A 86 -4.65 9.78 3.00
N GLN A 87 -4.37 10.65 2.03
CA GLN A 87 -5.24 11.75 1.59
C GLN A 87 -6.59 11.27 1.06
N ARG A 88 -6.65 10.05 0.51
CA ARG A 88 -7.86 9.45 -0.07
C ARG A 88 -8.40 8.28 0.76
N ALA A 89 -7.69 7.84 1.79
CA ALA A 89 -8.03 6.65 2.57
C ALA A 89 -9.42 6.71 3.19
N ALA A 90 -9.84 7.86 3.73
CA ALA A 90 -11.16 8.00 4.34
C ALA A 90 -12.32 7.81 3.34
N GLU A 91 -12.13 8.28 2.11
CA GLU A 91 -13.12 8.19 1.03
C GLU A 91 -13.09 6.80 0.39
N PHE A 92 -11.92 6.38 -0.09
CA PHE A 92 -11.75 5.12 -0.80
C PHE A 92 -11.92 3.91 0.12
N GLY A 93 -11.53 4.03 1.39
CA GLY A 93 -11.75 3.00 2.41
C GLY A 93 -13.23 2.71 2.60
N ARG A 94 -14.10 3.73 2.60
CA ARG A 94 -15.56 3.56 2.71
C ARG A 94 -16.12 2.82 1.49
N ILE A 95 -15.77 3.29 0.29
CA ILE A 95 -16.23 2.67 -0.96
C ILE A 95 -15.76 1.20 -1.04
N ALA A 96 -14.49 0.95 -0.70
CA ALA A 96 -13.91 -0.39 -0.75
C ALA A 96 -14.55 -1.35 0.27
N GLN A 97 -14.76 -0.94 1.52
CA GLN A 97 -15.41 -1.81 2.51
C GLN A 97 -16.87 -2.09 2.14
N ASP A 98 -17.60 -1.10 1.60
CA ASP A 98 -18.99 -1.27 1.18
C ASP A 98 -19.10 -2.19 -0.04
N ALA A 99 -18.07 -2.21 -0.89
CA ALA A 99 -17.94 -3.15 -1.99
C ALA A 99 -17.49 -4.55 -1.57
N GLY A 100 -17.10 -4.76 -0.30
CA GLY A 100 -16.72 -6.06 0.24
C GLY A 100 -15.20 -6.35 0.23
N ALA A 101 -14.35 -5.32 0.27
CA ALA A 101 -12.92 -5.51 0.48
C ALA A 101 -12.66 -6.17 1.85
N ASP A 102 -11.67 -7.04 1.93
CA ASP A 102 -11.32 -7.77 3.16
C ASP A 102 -10.19 -7.10 3.93
N VAL A 103 -9.31 -6.34 3.25
CA VAL A 103 -8.19 -5.61 3.85
C VAL A 103 -8.01 -4.27 3.16
N PHE A 104 -7.79 -3.20 3.94
CA PHE A 104 -7.44 -1.89 3.43
C PHE A 104 -6.01 -1.50 3.84
N VAL A 105 -5.22 -1.01 2.90
CA VAL A 105 -3.84 -0.59 3.15
C VAL A 105 -3.72 0.91 2.95
N VAL A 106 -3.43 1.65 4.01
CA VAL A 106 -3.00 3.04 3.93
C VAL A 106 -1.51 3.04 3.62
N GLN A 107 -1.14 3.32 2.37
CA GLN A 107 0.23 3.22 1.89
C GLN A 107 0.74 4.58 1.40
N SER A 108 1.88 5.00 1.94
CA SER A 108 2.64 6.14 1.46
C SER A 108 4.14 5.81 1.49
N THR A 109 4.97 6.63 0.82
CA THR A 109 6.42 6.44 0.86
C THR A 109 6.97 6.55 2.28
N VAL A 110 6.47 7.50 3.08
CA VAL A 110 6.83 7.71 4.49
C VAL A 110 5.59 8.14 5.25
N SER A 111 5.18 7.34 6.22
CA SER A 111 4.01 7.58 7.05
C SER A 111 4.42 7.90 8.48
N THR A 112 3.78 8.92 9.04
CA THR A 112 3.88 9.32 10.46
C THR A 112 2.47 9.52 11.00
N VAL A 113 2.29 9.40 12.32
CA VAL A 113 0.99 9.66 12.97
C VAL A 113 0.59 11.12 12.83
N ARG A 114 1.56 12.03 12.96
CA ARG A 114 1.35 13.46 12.84
C ARG A 114 1.80 13.93 11.46
N HIS A 115 0.83 14.30 10.62
CA HIS A 115 1.05 14.94 9.32
C HIS A 115 0.30 16.27 9.28
N ILE A 116 1.00 17.35 8.95
CA ILE A 116 0.44 18.70 8.90
C ILE A 116 0.52 19.19 7.46
N SER A 117 -0.63 19.57 6.91
CA SER A 117 -0.74 20.15 5.57
C SER A 117 -1.66 21.36 5.61
N SER A 118 -1.31 22.40 4.85
CA SER A 118 -2.16 23.58 4.61
C SER A 118 -3.06 23.42 3.39
N GLU A 119 -2.77 22.44 2.53
CA GLU A 119 -3.44 22.28 1.22
C GLU A 119 -4.61 21.29 1.27
N TYR A 120 -4.56 20.34 2.19
CA TYR A 120 -5.57 19.29 2.31
C TYR A 120 -5.70 18.81 3.75
N LYS A 121 -6.82 18.16 4.04
CA LYS A 121 -7.08 17.57 5.35
C LYS A 121 -6.24 16.30 5.53
N SER A 122 -5.40 16.29 6.55
CA SER A 122 -4.65 15.09 6.95
C SER A 122 -5.59 13.99 7.44
N LEU A 123 -5.19 12.73 7.19
CA LEU A 123 -5.88 11.57 7.73
C LEU A 123 -5.58 11.47 9.24
N ASP A 124 -6.64 11.38 10.04
CA ASP A 124 -6.54 10.95 11.43
C ASP A 124 -6.44 9.42 11.44
N LEU A 125 -5.22 8.90 11.57
CA LEU A 125 -4.93 7.47 11.47
C LEU A 125 -5.60 6.65 12.57
N GLU A 126 -5.62 7.14 13.81
CA GLU A 126 -6.23 6.44 14.93
C GLU A 126 -7.74 6.33 14.74
N LYS A 127 -8.39 7.47 14.40
CA LYS A 127 -9.81 7.47 14.09
C LYS A 127 -10.13 6.56 12.91
N PHE A 128 -9.33 6.60 11.85
CA PHE A 128 -9.55 5.77 10.67
C PHE A 128 -9.44 4.27 10.99
N CYS A 129 -8.41 3.85 11.71
CA CYS A 129 -8.24 2.44 12.11
C CYS A 129 -9.41 1.96 13.00
N ARG A 130 -9.97 2.84 13.84
CA ARG A 130 -11.12 2.53 14.70
C ARG A 130 -12.46 2.48 13.96
N GLU A 131 -12.66 3.33 12.96
CA GLU A 131 -13.95 3.42 12.22
C GLU A 131 -14.10 2.37 11.11
N MET A 132 -12.99 1.87 10.58
CA MET A 132 -13.02 0.85 9.52
C MET A 132 -13.52 -0.50 10.06
N ARG A 133 -14.44 -1.14 9.33
CA ARG A 133 -14.98 -2.47 9.68
C ARG A 133 -14.06 -3.63 9.28
N ILE A 134 -13.03 -3.33 8.49
CA ILE A 134 -12.08 -4.29 7.95
C ILE A 134 -10.66 -3.95 8.45
N PRO A 135 -9.76 -4.94 8.58
CA PRO A 135 -8.38 -4.72 8.97
C PRO A 135 -7.69 -3.64 8.14
N VAL A 136 -7.07 -2.68 8.84
CA VAL A 136 -6.27 -1.61 8.22
C VAL A 136 -4.78 -1.90 8.40
N ILE A 137 -4.03 -1.95 7.31
CA ILE A 137 -2.57 -2.01 7.32
C ILE A 137 -2.05 -0.59 7.06
N VAL A 138 -1.05 -0.14 7.82
CA VAL A 138 -0.50 1.22 7.68
C VAL A 138 0.97 1.16 7.30
N GLY A 139 1.35 1.96 6.31
CA GLY A 139 2.69 1.95 5.76
C GLY A 139 3.04 3.19 4.95
N ASN A 140 4.31 3.43 4.64
CA ASN A 140 5.47 2.71 5.16
C ASN A 140 6.12 3.47 6.33
N THR A 141 6.64 2.75 7.31
CA THR A 141 7.40 3.33 8.42
C THR A 141 8.83 2.79 8.46
N VAL A 142 9.71 3.52 9.13
CA VAL A 142 11.07 3.10 9.46
C VAL A 142 11.43 3.59 10.87
N GLY A 143 12.22 2.80 11.58
CA GLY A 143 12.71 3.14 12.91
C GLY A 143 11.73 2.81 14.03
N TYR A 144 12.28 2.71 15.24
CA TYR A 144 11.57 2.22 16.42
C TYR A 144 10.40 3.14 16.83
N ASP A 145 10.69 4.43 17.07
CA ASP A 145 9.71 5.35 17.69
C ASP A 145 8.48 5.58 16.80
N VAL A 146 8.70 5.87 15.51
CA VAL A 146 7.60 6.12 14.56
C VAL A 146 6.72 4.87 14.40
N THR A 147 7.33 3.69 14.40
CA THR A 147 6.60 2.42 14.32
C THR A 147 5.75 2.20 15.56
N LEU A 148 6.30 2.49 16.74
CA LEU A 148 5.55 2.37 18.00
C LEU A 148 4.35 3.33 18.02
N GLU A 149 4.54 4.59 17.62
CA GLU A 149 3.43 5.57 17.52
C GLU A 149 2.34 5.08 16.55
N ILE A 150 2.72 4.54 15.38
CA ILE A 150 1.75 4.00 14.41
C ILE A 150 1.00 2.79 14.99
N MET A 151 1.68 1.90 15.72
CA MET A 151 1.02 0.75 16.37
C MET A 151 0.02 1.20 17.44
N GLU A 152 0.30 2.29 18.15
CA GLU A 152 -0.62 2.89 19.13
C GLU A 152 -1.90 3.42 18.47
N CYS A 153 -1.88 3.83 17.20
CA CYS A 153 -3.09 4.16 16.43
C CYS A 153 -3.99 2.95 16.13
N GLY A 154 -3.50 1.74 16.35
CA GLY A 154 -4.28 0.51 16.26
C GLY A 154 -4.43 -0.15 14.87
N PRO A 155 -3.47 -0.08 13.92
CA PRO A 155 -3.55 -0.85 12.69
C PRO A 155 -3.42 -2.37 12.94
N ALA A 156 -3.97 -3.16 12.02
CA ALA A 156 -3.88 -4.61 12.05
C ALA A 156 -2.48 -5.13 11.70
N ALA A 157 -1.72 -4.40 10.88
CA ALA A 157 -0.32 -4.66 10.57
C ALA A 157 0.38 -3.37 10.13
N VAL A 158 1.72 -3.37 10.08
CA VAL A 158 2.52 -2.25 9.57
C VAL A 158 3.41 -2.66 8.41
N LEU A 159 3.54 -1.81 7.39
CA LEU A 159 4.53 -1.98 6.32
C LEU A 159 5.80 -1.21 6.65
N VAL A 160 6.95 -1.83 6.39
CA VAL A 160 8.27 -1.29 6.73
C VAL A 160 9.14 -1.21 5.49
N GLY A 161 9.66 -0.02 5.20
CA GLY A 161 10.61 0.18 4.12
C GLY A 161 10.52 1.57 3.48
N VAL A 162 11.63 2.29 3.45
CA VAL A 162 11.76 3.60 2.79
C VAL A 162 13.05 3.62 1.97
N GLY A 163 12.92 3.65 0.64
CA GLY A 163 14.05 3.67 -0.28
C GLY A 163 14.67 2.35 -0.78
N PRO A 164 14.33 1.12 -0.31
CA PRO A 164 14.99 -0.09 -0.78
C PRO A 164 14.32 -0.76 -1.98
N GLY A 165 13.11 -0.34 -2.35
CA GLY A 165 12.44 -0.88 -3.54
C GLY A 165 13.24 -0.62 -4.81
N ALA A 166 13.32 -1.61 -5.71
CA ALA A 166 14.08 -1.49 -6.96
C ALA A 166 13.57 -0.35 -7.88
N ALA A 167 12.28 -0.01 -7.77
CA ALA A 167 11.66 1.12 -8.48
C ALA A 167 11.68 2.43 -7.67
N CYS A 168 12.19 2.42 -6.44
CA CYS A 168 12.17 3.58 -5.56
C CYS A 168 13.35 4.51 -5.87
N THR A 169 13.07 5.79 -6.12
CA THR A 169 14.08 6.80 -6.43
C THR A 169 14.45 7.67 -5.22
N SER A 170 13.83 7.46 -4.05
CA SER A 170 14.01 8.34 -2.87
C SER A 170 15.46 8.50 -2.45
N ARG A 171 16.29 7.44 -2.50
CA ARG A 171 17.72 7.55 -2.17
C ARG A 171 18.50 8.38 -3.19
N GLY A 172 18.22 8.17 -4.48
CA GLY A 172 18.94 8.87 -5.55
C GLY A 172 18.52 10.32 -5.71
N VAL A 173 17.24 10.65 -5.47
CA VAL A 173 16.68 11.99 -5.70
C VAL A 173 16.65 12.82 -4.42
N LEU A 174 16.22 12.23 -3.29
CA LEU A 174 16.04 12.96 -2.02
C LEU A 174 17.18 12.71 -1.03
N GLY A 175 18.05 11.73 -1.28
CA GLY A 175 19.06 11.30 -0.31
C GLY A 175 18.47 10.58 0.91
N LEU A 176 17.19 10.19 0.87
CA LEU A 176 16.48 9.58 1.99
C LEU A 176 16.33 8.07 1.79
N GLY A 177 16.65 7.31 2.84
CA GLY A 177 16.33 5.90 2.93
C GLY A 177 17.04 5.21 4.08
N VAL A 178 16.52 4.05 4.47
CA VAL A 178 17.09 3.21 5.53
C VAL A 178 17.42 1.84 4.93
N PRO A 179 18.54 1.19 5.29
CA PRO A 179 18.80 -0.21 4.91
C PRO A 179 17.64 -1.11 5.37
N GLN A 180 17.10 -1.95 4.48
CA GLN A 180 15.85 -2.69 4.76
C GLN A 180 15.96 -3.63 5.97
N VAL A 181 17.12 -4.28 6.15
CA VAL A 181 17.36 -5.16 7.30
C VAL A 181 17.30 -4.36 8.60
N THR A 182 18.04 -3.24 8.68
CA THR A 182 18.00 -2.33 9.83
C THR A 182 16.59 -1.83 10.10
N ALA A 183 15.89 -1.33 9.08
CA ALA A 183 14.51 -0.87 9.22
C ALA A 183 13.61 -1.97 9.79
N THR A 184 13.69 -3.19 9.25
CA THR A 184 12.87 -4.32 9.70
C THR A 184 13.16 -4.70 11.15
N VAL A 185 14.44 -4.75 11.54
CA VAL A 185 14.87 -5.09 12.91
C VAL A 185 14.41 -4.02 13.90
N ASP A 186 14.60 -2.74 13.60
CA ASP A 186 14.19 -1.65 14.49
C ASP A 186 12.67 -1.61 14.68
N CYS A 187 11.91 -1.79 13.60
CA CYS A 187 10.46 -1.88 13.66
C CYS A 187 10.01 -3.14 14.43
N ALA A 188 10.70 -4.28 14.28
CA ALA A 188 10.41 -5.51 15.02
C ALA A 188 10.65 -5.36 16.52
N ALA A 189 11.72 -4.65 16.92
CA ALA A 189 11.96 -4.31 18.31
C ALA A 189 10.81 -3.44 18.88
N ALA A 190 10.31 -2.47 18.11
CA ALA A 190 9.15 -1.67 18.51
C ALA A 190 7.88 -2.53 18.67
N ARG A 191 7.65 -3.48 17.77
CA ARG A 191 6.55 -4.45 17.87
C ARG A 191 6.65 -5.30 19.12
N ASP A 192 7.82 -5.82 19.44
CA ASP A 192 8.04 -6.67 20.62
C ASP A 192 7.81 -5.87 21.91
N ALA A 193 8.27 -4.62 21.96
CA ALA A 193 8.01 -3.72 23.08
C ALA A 193 6.51 -3.41 23.22
N TYR A 194 5.83 -3.12 22.10
CA TYR A 194 4.38 -2.90 22.07
C TYR A 194 3.61 -4.14 22.54
N PHE A 195 3.97 -5.33 22.08
CA PHE A 195 3.37 -6.59 22.48
C PHE A 195 3.58 -6.85 23.98
N LYS A 196 4.78 -6.60 24.52
CA LYS A 196 5.05 -6.73 25.95
C LYS A 196 4.19 -5.79 26.80
N LYS A 197 3.92 -4.58 26.31
CA LYS A 197 3.11 -3.56 27.01
C LYS A 197 1.60 -3.84 26.91
N THR A 198 1.12 -4.38 25.79
CA THR A 198 -0.32 -4.41 25.47
C THR A 198 -0.91 -5.82 25.30
N SER A 199 -0.05 -6.86 25.22
CA SER A 199 -0.40 -8.22 24.81
C SER A 199 -1.05 -8.33 23.41
N ARG A 200 -0.97 -7.27 22.60
CA ARG A 200 -1.48 -7.24 21.22
C ARG A 200 -0.33 -7.32 20.23
N TYR A 201 -0.35 -8.34 19.38
CA TYR A 201 0.68 -8.54 18.37
C TYR A 201 0.27 -7.86 17.06
N VAL A 202 1.09 -6.91 16.59
CA VAL A 202 0.89 -6.23 15.30
C VAL A 202 1.95 -6.75 14.33
N PRO A 203 1.60 -7.54 13.30
CA PRO A 203 2.56 -8.05 12.33
C PRO A 203 3.28 -6.93 11.58
N ILE A 204 4.53 -7.22 11.20
CA ILE A 204 5.34 -6.37 10.34
C ILE A 204 5.45 -7.03 8.98
N ILE A 205 5.30 -6.22 7.94
CA ILE A 205 5.46 -6.62 6.55
C ILE A 205 6.62 -5.80 5.97
N THR A 206 7.74 -6.47 5.68
CA THR A 206 8.91 -5.88 5.01
C THR A 206 8.54 -5.58 3.55
N ASP A 207 8.52 -4.31 3.19
CA ASP A 207 8.11 -3.83 1.86
C ASP A 207 9.28 -3.16 1.11
N GLY A 208 9.93 -3.95 0.26
CA GLY A 208 10.97 -3.51 -0.67
C GLY A 208 12.35 -4.12 -0.41
N GLY A 209 13.16 -4.19 -1.47
CA GLY A 209 14.56 -4.65 -1.40
C GLY A 209 14.78 -6.13 -1.69
N MET A 210 13.73 -6.95 -1.77
CA MET A 210 13.84 -8.37 -2.11
C MET A 210 14.03 -8.56 -3.62
N SER A 211 15.10 -9.25 -4.00
CA SER A 211 15.49 -9.52 -5.40
C SER A 211 15.68 -11.01 -5.69
N ARG A 212 15.98 -11.80 -4.67
CA ARG A 212 16.22 -13.24 -4.74
C ARG A 212 15.48 -13.95 -3.61
N GLY A 213 15.25 -15.26 -3.77
CA GLY A 213 14.54 -16.06 -2.75
C GLY A 213 15.20 -16.02 -1.37
N GLY A 214 16.53 -15.86 -1.31
CA GLY A 214 17.25 -15.71 -0.05
C GLY A 214 16.88 -14.46 0.75
N ASP A 215 16.46 -13.38 0.07
CA ASP A 215 16.14 -12.10 0.72
C ASP A 215 14.84 -12.17 1.53
N VAL A 216 14.01 -13.19 1.29
CA VAL A 216 12.76 -13.45 2.05
C VAL A 216 13.06 -14.06 3.43
N PHE A 217 14.23 -14.68 3.58
CA PHE A 217 14.63 -15.31 4.83
C PHE A 217 15.56 -14.37 5.61
N LEU A 218 15.01 -13.75 6.66
CA LEU A 218 15.81 -13.15 7.72
C LEU A 218 15.93 -14.20 8.83
N LYS A 219 17.13 -14.75 9.02
CA LYS A 219 17.47 -15.57 10.20
C LYS A 219 17.92 -14.68 11.34
#